data_AF-A0A349X887-F1
#
_entry.id   AF-A0A349X887-F1
#
_cell.length_a   1.000
_cell.length_b   1.000
_cell.length_c   1.000
_cell.angle_alpha   90.00
_cell.angle_beta   90.00
_cell.angle_gamma   90.00
#
_symmetry.space_group_name_H-M   'P 1'
#
loop_
_entity.id
_entity.type
_entity.pdbx_description
1 polymer ?
#
loop_
_entity_poly.entity_id
_entity_poly.type
_entity_poly.pdbx_seq_one_letter_code
_entity_poly.pdbx_strand_id
1 'polypeptide(L)'
;TDLFPILEVGTSAKMLSIVPLMNGGGLFETGAGGSAPKHVTQFTNEGHLRWDSLGEFLATAASFEHLADVTNNSSAQVLADTLDLATSKLLDSDKSPSRKVGELDNRGSHFYLALYWAEEVVAQDKDAELANRFKPFVEALKANEAKIIDELNAAQGAPVDINGYYYPDEDKAIAAMRPSKTFNELLDAMR
;
A
#
# COMPACT_ATOMS: atom_id res chain seq x y z
N THR A 1 6.40 -9.23 20.63
CA THR A 1 5.86 -8.73 19.36
C THR A 1 4.37 -9.02 19.20
N ASP A 2 3.79 -10.06 19.82
CA ASP A 2 2.32 -10.26 19.78
C ASP A 2 1.57 -9.58 20.94
N LEU A 3 1.93 -9.89 22.20
CA LEU A 3 1.12 -9.50 23.37
C LEU A 3 0.89 -7.99 23.50
N PHE A 4 1.96 -7.19 23.54
CA PHE A 4 1.85 -5.74 23.72
C PHE A 4 1.18 -5.04 22.51
N PRO A 5 1.56 -5.33 21.26
CA PRO A 5 0.89 -4.70 20.10
C PRO A 5 -0.61 -5.02 20.00
N ILE A 6 -1.03 -6.25 20.32
CA ILE A 6 -2.45 -6.57 20.39
C ILE A 6 -3.16 -5.75 21.48
N LEU A 7 -2.53 -5.53 22.64
CA LEU A 7 -3.09 -4.74 23.74
C LEU A 7 -3.11 -3.23 23.44
N GLU A 8 -2.09 -2.70 22.78
CA GLU A 8 -1.92 -1.26 22.54
C GLU A 8 -2.66 -0.77 21.30
N VAL A 9 -2.59 -1.52 20.20
CA VAL A 9 -3.09 -1.09 18.88
C VAL A 9 -4.05 -2.10 18.23
N GLY A 10 -4.49 -3.12 18.97
CA GLY A 10 -5.54 -4.07 18.55
C GLY A 10 -5.11 -5.12 17.54
N THR A 11 -3.83 -5.14 17.13
CA THR A 11 -3.27 -6.10 16.18
C THR A 11 -1.73 -6.11 16.24
N SER A 12 -1.09 -7.25 15.99
CA SER A 12 0.37 -7.35 15.84
C SER A 12 0.86 -7.09 14.40
N ALA A 13 -0.07 -6.83 13.47
CA ALA A 13 0.25 -6.48 12.09
C ALA A 13 0.73 -5.02 11.91
N LYS A 14 0.57 -4.17 12.93
CA LYS A 14 0.92 -2.74 12.89
C LYS A 14 2.19 -2.47 13.70
N MET A 15 3.30 -3.09 13.29
CA MET A 15 4.59 -3.00 13.97
C MET A 15 5.71 -2.87 12.95
N LEU A 16 6.74 -2.11 13.30
CA LEU A 16 8.00 -2.09 12.56
C LEU A 16 8.89 -3.23 13.07
N SER A 17 9.31 -4.14 12.16
CA SER A 17 10.19 -5.27 12.48
C SER A 17 11.40 -5.24 11.54
N ILE A 18 12.51 -4.71 12.05
CA ILE A 18 13.76 -4.52 11.30
C ILE A 18 14.81 -5.49 11.84
N VAL A 19 15.46 -6.21 10.93
CA VAL A 19 16.56 -7.13 11.22
C VAL A 19 17.82 -6.61 10.52
N PRO A 20 18.72 -5.93 11.24
CA PRO A 20 20.03 -5.56 10.71
C PRO A 20 20.84 -6.83 10.44
N LEU A 21 21.16 -7.10 9.17
CA LEU A 21 21.91 -8.29 8.79
C LEU A 21 23.38 -8.13 9.17
N MET A 22 24.02 -9.23 9.56
CA MET A 22 25.41 -9.22 10.03
C MET A 22 26.40 -8.67 8.98
N ASN A 23 26.09 -8.80 7.69
CA ASN A 23 26.92 -8.31 6.60
C ASN A 23 26.57 -6.87 6.16
N GLY A 24 25.86 -6.11 6.98
CA GLY A 24 25.56 -4.69 6.75
C GLY A 24 24.33 -4.40 5.89
N GLY A 25 23.58 -5.42 5.46
CA GLY A 25 22.28 -5.25 4.81
C GLY A 25 21.13 -5.10 5.82
N GLY A 26 19.93 -4.80 5.31
CA GLY A 26 18.70 -4.75 6.10
C GLY A 26 17.67 -5.77 5.63
N LEU A 27 16.94 -6.38 6.57
CA LEU A 27 15.72 -7.15 6.32
C LEU A 27 14.56 -6.45 7.06
N PHE A 28 13.48 -6.19 6.34
CA PHE A 28 12.33 -5.42 6.82
C PHE A 28 11.09 -6.29 6.75
N GLU A 29 10.68 -6.85 7.90
CA GLU A 29 9.48 -7.66 7.99
C GLU A 29 8.24 -6.76 8.09
N THR A 30 7.23 -7.05 7.29
CA THR A 30 6.01 -6.23 7.18
C THR A 30 5.01 -6.48 8.30
N GLY A 31 5.30 -7.39 9.22
CA GLY A 31 4.46 -7.72 10.36
C GLY A 31 4.85 -9.06 10.99
N ALA A 32 4.34 -9.32 12.20
CA ALA A 32 4.63 -10.54 12.96
C ALA A 32 3.53 -11.62 12.84
N GLY A 33 2.45 -11.33 12.11
CA GLY A 33 1.27 -12.20 11.98
C GLY A 33 1.41 -13.28 10.90
N GLY A 34 0.39 -14.14 10.79
CA GLY A 34 0.26 -15.10 9.68
C GLY A 34 -0.41 -14.51 8.44
N SER A 35 -0.54 -15.30 7.37
CA SER A 35 -1.11 -14.90 6.06
C SER A 35 -2.64 -14.84 5.99
N ALA A 36 -3.33 -14.84 7.15
CA ALA A 36 -4.77 -14.60 7.28
C ALA A 36 -5.69 -15.35 6.27
N PRO A 37 -5.83 -16.69 6.33
CA PRO A 37 -6.62 -17.47 5.36
C PRO A 37 -8.10 -17.05 5.25
N LYS A 38 -8.68 -16.53 6.35
CA LYS A 38 -10.05 -16.00 6.35
C LYS A 38 -10.24 -14.71 5.53
N HIS A 39 -9.15 -14.03 5.17
CA HIS A 39 -9.19 -12.86 4.28
C HIS A 39 -9.34 -13.33 2.84
N VAL A 40 -8.56 -14.36 2.46
CA VAL A 40 -8.68 -15.02 1.16
C VAL A 40 -10.08 -15.57 0.94
N THR A 41 -10.68 -16.22 1.95
CA THR A 41 -12.08 -16.70 1.85
C THR A 41 -13.08 -15.58 1.57
N GLN A 42 -12.94 -14.40 2.19
CA GLN A 42 -13.82 -13.27 1.89
C GLN A 42 -13.58 -12.76 0.47
N PHE A 43 -12.32 -12.63 0.07
CA PHE A 43 -11.97 -12.19 -1.27
C PHE A 43 -12.53 -13.11 -2.36
N THR A 44 -12.39 -14.43 -2.22
CA THR A 44 -12.90 -15.36 -3.23
C THR A 44 -14.42 -15.46 -3.27
N ASN A 45 -15.11 -15.22 -2.14
CA ASN A 45 -16.57 -15.31 -2.07
C ASN A 45 -17.27 -13.99 -2.43
N GLU A 46 -16.68 -12.86 -2.06
CA GLU A 46 -17.32 -11.54 -2.05
C GLU A 46 -16.48 -10.45 -2.73
N GLY A 47 -15.30 -10.79 -3.25
CA GLY A 47 -14.43 -9.84 -3.95
C GLY A 47 -13.90 -8.72 -3.06
N HIS A 48 -13.94 -8.86 -1.73
CA HIS A 48 -13.49 -7.85 -0.76
C HIS A 48 -12.28 -8.36 0.03
N LEU A 49 -11.17 -7.61 0.02
CA LEU A 49 -9.97 -7.95 0.75
C LEU A 49 -9.75 -6.98 1.92
N ARG A 50 -10.04 -7.43 3.14
CA ARG A 50 -9.76 -6.67 4.40
C ARG A 50 -8.30 -6.75 4.88
N TRP A 51 -7.40 -6.92 3.91
CA TRP A 51 -5.94 -6.81 3.96
C TRP A 51 -5.40 -5.50 4.54
N ASP A 52 -4.99 -5.37 5.79
CA ASP A 52 -4.31 -4.13 6.21
C ASP A 52 -2.80 -4.17 5.88
N SER A 53 -2.42 -3.47 4.81
CA SER A 53 -1.03 -3.35 4.31
C SER A 53 -0.19 -2.31 5.03
N LEU A 54 -0.65 -1.73 6.16
CA LEU A 54 0.09 -0.69 6.88
C LEU A 54 1.55 -1.09 7.18
N GLY A 55 1.78 -2.32 7.62
CA GLY A 55 3.13 -2.79 7.91
C GLY A 55 4.02 -2.94 6.67
N GLU A 56 3.44 -3.16 5.49
CA GLU A 56 4.17 -3.14 4.21
C GLU A 56 4.64 -1.71 3.88
N PHE A 57 3.81 -0.71 4.17
CA PHE A 57 4.14 0.70 3.94
C PHE A 57 5.27 1.15 4.88
N LEU A 58 5.16 0.82 6.17
CA LEU A 58 6.19 1.10 7.18
C LEU A 58 7.52 0.42 6.87
N ALA A 59 7.49 -0.86 6.48
CA ALA A 59 8.69 -1.59 6.09
C ALA A 59 9.34 -1.02 4.82
N THR A 60 8.53 -0.54 3.87
CA THR A 60 9.02 0.10 2.64
C THR A 60 9.71 1.43 2.94
N ALA A 61 9.15 2.26 3.81
CA ALA A 61 9.78 3.52 4.24
C ALA A 61 11.14 3.26 4.91
N ALA A 62 11.19 2.32 5.87
CA ALA A 62 12.43 1.92 6.52
C ALA A 62 13.46 1.33 5.53
N SER A 63 13.00 0.61 4.49
CA SER A 63 13.88 0.10 3.43
C SER A 63 14.46 1.23 2.57
N PHE A 64 13.71 2.30 2.29
CA PHE A 64 14.21 3.46 1.57
C PHE A 64 15.20 4.27 2.42
N GLU A 65 14.92 4.44 3.70
CA GLU A 65 15.83 5.11 4.65
C GLU A 65 17.17 4.35 4.73
N HIS A 66 17.13 3.02 4.90
CA HIS A 66 18.34 2.21 4.90
C HIS A 66 19.12 2.32 3.58
N LEU A 67 18.43 2.32 2.43
CA LEU A 67 19.07 2.52 1.13
C LEU A 67 19.74 3.88 1.05
N ALA A 68 19.07 4.94 1.52
CA ALA A 68 19.60 6.29 1.56
C ALA A 68 20.90 6.35 2.37
N ASP A 69 20.91 5.76 3.56
CA ASP A 69 22.07 5.74 4.46
C ASP A 69 23.27 4.99 3.86
N VAL A 70 23.05 3.76 3.37
CA VAL A 70 24.16 2.90 2.93
C VAL A 70 24.72 3.27 1.55
N THR A 71 23.95 4.01 0.75
CA THR A 71 24.37 4.44 -0.60
C THR A 71 24.53 5.94 -0.75
N ASN A 72 24.26 6.73 0.30
CA ASN A 72 24.17 8.19 0.24
C ASN A 72 23.20 8.67 -0.86
N ASN A 73 22.04 8.02 -0.96
CA ASN A 73 21.01 8.32 -1.96
C ASN A 73 19.94 9.26 -1.38
N SER A 74 20.12 10.56 -1.65
CA SER A 74 19.20 11.61 -1.20
C SER A 74 17.77 11.44 -1.71
N SER A 75 17.58 10.93 -2.93
CA SER A 75 16.22 10.75 -3.47
C SER A 75 15.51 9.59 -2.78
N ALA A 76 16.23 8.55 -2.34
CA ALA A 76 15.68 7.50 -1.49
C ALA A 76 15.24 8.06 -0.13
N GLN A 77 16.00 8.99 0.47
CA GLN A 77 15.59 9.66 1.71
C GLN A 77 14.29 10.44 1.51
N VAL A 78 14.17 11.18 0.39
CA VAL A 78 12.93 11.91 0.08
C VAL A 78 11.74 10.95 -0.06
N LEU A 79 11.93 9.80 -0.72
CA LEU A 79 10.87 8.78 -0.83
C LEU A 79 10.48 8.19 0.53
N ALA A 80 11.45 7.94 1.43
CA ALA A 80 11.18 7.47 2.79
C ALA A 80 10.37 8.50 3.58
N ASP A 81 10.88 9.74 3.69
CA ASP A 81 10.25 10.82 4.46
C ASP A 81 8.80 11.07 4.00
N THR A 82 8.59 11.09 2.68
CA THR A 82 7.27 11.35 2.09
C THR A 82 6.32 10.17 2.22
N LEU A 83 6.83 8.93 2.26
CA LEU A 83 6.01 7.75 2.51
C LEU A 83 5.55 7.68 3.97
N ASP A 84 6.38 8.10 4.93
CA ASP A 84 6.00 8.19 6.34
C ASP A 84 4.89 9.24 6.57
N LEU A 85 5.02 10.41 5.93
CA LEU A 85 3.98 11.43 5.95
C LEU A 85 2.67 10.94 5.30
N ALA A 86 2.76 10.26 4.16
CA ALA A 86 1.59 9.69 3.48
C ALA A 86 0.92 8.59 4.31
N THR A 87 1.71 7.76 4.99
CA THR A 87 1.20 6.71 5.89
C THR A 87 0.48 7.33 7.09
N SER A 88 1.03 8.40 7.65
CA SER A 88 0.37 9.15 8.73
C SER A 88 -0.96 9.75 8.27
N LYS A 89 -0.96 10.38 7.09
CA LYS A 89 -2.18 10.92 6.46
C LYS A 89 -3.23 9.85 6.16
N LEU A 90 -2.81 8.64 5.75
CA LEU A 90 -3.70 7.49 5.54
C LEU A 90 -4.43 7.11 6.83
N LEU A 91 -3.71 7.09 7.96
CA LEU A 91 -4.26 6.79 9.28
C LEU A 91 -5.21 7.92 9.75
N ASP A 92 -4.78 9.18 9.63
CA ASP A 92 -5.58 10.35 10.05
C ASP A 92 -6.88 10.51 9.25
N SER A 93 -6.88 10.05 7.99
CA SER A 93 -8.05 10.08 7.10
C SER A 93 -8.90 8.81 7.12
N ASP A 94 -8.60 7.87 8.01
CA ASP A 94 -9.30 6.59 8.18
C ASP A 94 -9.47 5.81 6.86
N LYS A 95 -8.40 5.79 6.05
CA LYS A 95 -8.37 5.10 4.75
C LYS A 95 -7.77 3.70 4.84
N SER A 96 -7.80 3.10 6.03
CA SER A 96 -7.53 1.66 6.21
C SER A 96 -8.70 0.82 5.66
N PRO A 97 -8.48 -0.45 5.30
CA PRO A 97 -9.53 -1.33 4.83
C PRO A 97 -10.63 -1.53 5.87
N SER A 98 -11.88 -1.39 5.45
CA SER A 98 -13.03 -1.87 6.19
C SER A 98 -13.09 -3.40 6.19
N ARG A 99 -13.95 -3.95 7.04
CA ARG A 99 -14.26 -5.38 7.09
C ARG A 99 -15.49 -5.74 6.25
N LYS A 100 -16.22 -4.74 5.76
CA LYS A 100 -17.53 -4.91 5.10
C LYS A 100 -17.40 -4.72 3.59
N VAL A 101 -18.04 -5.64 2.86
CA VAL A 101 -18.16 -5.57 1.40
C VAL A 101 -18.90 -4.31 0.98
N GLY A 102 -18.44 -3.69 -0.11
CA GLY A 102 -18.96 -2.42 -0.64
C GLY A 102 -18.39 -1.18 0.05
N GLU A 103 -17.62 -1.36 1.13
CA GLU A 103 -16.79 -0.31 1.72
C GLU A 103 -15.34 -0.43 1.21
N LEU A 104 -14.51 0.55 1.55
CA LEU A 104 -13.11 0.61 1.14
C LEU A 104 -12.36 -0.67 1.57
N ASP A 105 -11.64 -1.31 0.67
CA ASP A 105 -10.84 -2.50 0.96
C ASP A 105 -9.34 -2.24 0.75
N ASN A 106 -8.51 -3.28 0.81
CA ASN A 106 -7.05 -3.21 0.61
C ASN A 106 -6.65 -2.45 -0.68
N ARG A 107 -7.34 -2.67 -1.79
CA ARG A 107 -6.99 -2.01 -3.06
C ARG A 107 -7.29 -0.52 -2.99
N GLY A 108 -8.35 -0.16 -2.28
CA GLY A 108 -8.70 1.23 -1.98
C GLY A 108 -7.65 1.92 -1.09
N SER A 109 -7.16 1.27 -0.04
CA SER A 109 -6.11 1.85 0.81
C SER A 109 -4.80 2.04 0.05
N HIS A 110 -4.46 1.13 -0.86
CA HIS A 110 -3.29 1.27 -1.76
C HIS A 110 -3.42 2.47 -2.69
N PHE A 111 -4.62 2.72 -3.26
CA PHE A 111 -4.86 3.93 -4.05
C PHE A 111 -4.67 5.20 -3.23
N TYR A 112 -5.24 5.28 -2.02
CA TYR A 112 -5.08 6.47 -1.17
C TYR A 112 -3.64 6.67 -0.73
N LEU A 113 -2.89 5.61 -0.43
CA LEU A 113 -1.47 5.73 -0.14
C LEU A 113 -0.71 6.28 -1.36
N ALA A 114 -0.96 5.76 -2.56
CA ALA A 114 -0.31 6.25 -3.78
C ALA A 114 -0.61 7.73 -4.03
N LEU A 115 -1.87 8.17 -3.81
CA LEU A 115 -2.26 9.57 -3.90
C LEU A 115 -1.53 10.43 -2.87
N TYR A 116 -1.60 10.07 -1.59
CA TYR A 116 -0.98 10.85 -0.51
C TYR A 116 0.53 10.90 -0.65
N TRP A 117 1.17 9.79 -1.02
CA TRP A 117 2.61 9.74 -1.22
C TRP A 117 3.05 10.62 -2.39
N ALA A 118 2.33 10.57 -3.51
CA ALA A 118 2.61 11.45 -4.63
C ALA A 118 2.42 12.94 -4.25
N GLU A 119 1.41 13.28 -3.44
CA GLU A 119 1.23 14.64 -2.92
C GLU A 119 2.42 15.11 -2.08
N GLU A 120 2.90 14.29 -1.14
CA GLU A 120 4.04 14.63 -0.29
C GLU A 120 5.35 14.75 -1.10
N VAL A 121 5.54 13.89 -2.12
CA VAL A 121 6.67 14.00 -3.07
C VAL A 121 6.63 15.30 -3.87
N VAL A 122 5.44 15.83 -4.19
CA VAL A 122 5.30 17.13 -4.86
C VAL A 122 5.49 18.30 -3.88
N ALA A 123 5.11 18.14 -2.61
CA ALA A 123 5.13 19.20 -1.61
C ALA A 123 6.51 19.46 -1.00
N GLN A 124 7.39 18.47 -0.97
CA GLN A 124 8.76 18.61 -0.44
C GLN A 124 9.63 19.56 -1.29
N ASP A 125 10.68 20.11 -0.67
CA ASP A 125 11.59 21.11 -1.22
C ASP A 125 13.05 20.64 -1.37
N LYS A 126 13.31 19.35 -1.14
CA LYS A 126 14.64 18.71 -1.17
C LYS A 126 15.06 18.24 -2.56
N ASP A 127 14.11 17.81 -3.40
CA ASP A 127 14.34 17.27 -4.75
C ASP A 127 13.30 17.83 -5.75
N ALA A 128 13.65 18.94 -6.39
CA ALA A 128 12.75 19.62 -7.32
C ALA A 128 12.49 18.82 -8.61
N GLU A 129 13.42 17.98 -9.04
CA GLU A 129 13.25 17.13 -10.22
C GLU A 129 12.20 16.07 -9.95
N LEU A 130 12.31 15.38 -8.80
CA LEU A 130 11.35 14.39 -8.37
C LEU A 130 9.95 15.00 -8.17
N ALA A 131 9.86 16.17 -7.52
CA ALA A 131 8.59 16.88 -7.37
C ALA A 131 7.95 17.19 -8.74
N ASN A 132 8.74 17.72 -9.70
CA ASN A 132 8.22 18.03 -11.03
C ASN A 132 7.76 16.79 -11.81
N ARG A 133 8.43 15.65 -11.64
CA ARG A 133 8.02 14.38 -12.24
C ARG A 133 6.66 13.91 -11.71
N PHE A 134 6.38 14.08 -10.42
CA PHE A 134 5.15 13.61 -9.78
C PHE A 134 3.95 14.55 -9.95
N LYS A 135 4.16 15.85 -10.22
CA LYS A 135 3.08 16.84 -10.41
C LYS A 135 1.93 16.38 -11.34
N PRO A 136 2.19 15.99 -12.61
CA PRO A 136 1.11 15.59 -13.51
C PRO A 136 0.40 14.31 -13.02
N PHE A 137 1.12 13.42 -12.34
CA PHE A 137 0.55 12.20 -11.78
C PHE A 137 -0.41 12.50 -10.62
N VAL A 138 -0.03 13.38 -9.69
CA VAL A 138 -0.91 13.83 -8.58
C VAL A 138 -2.17 14.49 -9.10
N GLU A 139 -2.03 15.41 -10.07
CA GLU A 139 -3.18 16.09 -10.69
C GLU A 139 -4.15 15.09 -11.32
N ALA A 140 -3.62 14.09 -12.04
CA ALA A 140 -4.43 13.06 -12.66
C ALA A 140 -5.11 12.12 -11.64
N LEU A 141 -4.42 11.73 -10.56
CA LEU A 141 -5.01 10.92 -9.49
C LEU A 141 -6.16 11.67 -8.81
N LYS A 142 -5.96 12.94 -8.44
CA LYS A 142 -7.02 13.78 -7.83
C LYS A 142 -8.22 13.96 -8.74
N ALA A 143 -7.99 14.24 -10.01
CA ALA A 143 -9.06 14.41 -10.99
C ALA A 143 -9.89 13.13 -11.21
N ASN A 144 -9.30 11.95 -10.96
CA ASN A 144 -9.93 10.65 -11.16
C ASN A 144 -10.26 9.91 -9.86
N GLU A 145 -10.11 10.55 -8.69
CA GLU A 145 -10.27 9.89 -7.38
C GLU A 145 -11.61 9.15 -7.26
N ALA A 146 -12.73 9.86 -7.47
CA ALA A 146 -14.05 9.26 -7.39
C ALA A 146 -14.23 8.09 -8.36
N LYS A 147 -13.77 8.26 -9.61
CA LYS A 147 -13.86 7.23 -10.65
C LYS A 147 -13.07 5.97 -10.28
N ILE A 148 -11.85 6.13 -9.75
CA ILE A 148 -11.00 5.01 -9.33
C ILE A 148 -11.65 4.27 -8.16
N ILE A 149 -12.14 4.99 -7.15
CA ILE A 149 -12.83 4.38 -6.01
C ILE A 149 -14.09 3.64 -6.47
N ASP A 150 -14.87 4.20 -7.39
CA ASP A 150 -16.04 3.54 -7.95
C ASP A 150 -15.67 2.25 -8.71
N GLU A 151 -14.60 2.28 -9.52
CA GLU A 151 -14.08 1.09 -10.21
C GLU A 151 -13.62 0.00 -9.22
N LEU A 152 -12.93 0.39 -8.15
CA LEU A 152 -12.46 -0.54 -7.11
C LEU A 152 -13.63 -1.15 -6.30
N ASN A 153 -14.61 -0.33 -5.93
CA ASN A 153 -15.78 -0.80 -5.18
C ASN A 153 -16.73 -1.64 -6.04
N ALA A 154 -16.86 -1.33 -7.34
CA ALA A 154 -17.65 -2.12 -8.28
C ALA A 154 -17.10 -3.54 -8.51
N ALA A 155 -15.83 -3.78 -8.19
CA ALA A 155 -15.22 -5.12 -8.24
C ALA A 155 -15.55 -5.99 -7.01
N GLN A 156 -16.30 -5.47 -6.04
CA GLN A 156 -16.74 -6.19 -4.84
C GLN A 156 -18.18 -6.72 -4.98
N GLY A 157 -18.60 -7.57 -4.04
CA GLY A 157 -19.97 -8.07 -3.94
C GLY A 157 -20.27 -9.34 -4.73
N ALA A 158 -19.28 -9.90 -5.42
CA ALA A 158 -19.41 -11.12 -6.20
C ALA A 158 -18.23 -12.07 -5.99
N PRO A 159 -18.41 -13.38 -6.22
CA PRO A 159 -17.31 -14.34 -6.19
C PRO A 159 -16.21 -14.01 -7.19
N VAL A 160 -14.96 -14.23 -6.78
CA VAL A 160 -13.76 -14.01 -7.59
C VAL A 160 -13.05 -15.34 -7.77
N ASP A 161 -12.86 -15.75 -9.03
CA ASP A 161 -12.12 -16.95 -9.38
C ASP A 161 -10.65 -16.60 -9.68
N ILE A 162 -9.75 -16.97 -8.76
CA ILE A 162 -8.30 -16.91 -8.94
C ILE A 162 -7.69 -18.27 -9.35
N ASN A 163 -8.53 -19.27 -9.63
CA ASN A 163 -8.14 -20.62 -10.07
C ASN A 163 -7.01 -21.26 -9.25
N GLY A 164 -7.13 -21.19 -7.93
CA GLY A 164 -6.18 -21.79 -7.01
C GLY A 164 -6.31 -21.20 -5.61
N TYR A 165 -5.43 -21.63 -4.71
CA TYR A 165 -5.36 -21.11 -3.34
C TYR A 165 -3.91 -20.94 -2.90
N TYR A 166 -3.17 -22.05 -2.78
CA TYR A 166 -1.73 -22.00 -2.51
C TYR A 166 -0.91 -21.61 -3.74
N TYR A 167 -1.44 -21.88 -4.93
CA TYR A 167 -0.84 -21.56 -6.21
C TYR A 167 -1.93 -21.08 -7.16
N PRO A 168 -2.37 -19.80 -7.04
CA PRO A 168 -3.38 -19.22 -7.90
C PRO A 168 -2.84 -18.99 -9.32
N ASP A 169 -3.76 -18.88 -10.27
CA ASP A 169 -3.46 -18.43 -11.63
C ASP A 169 -3.05 -16.95 -11.59
N GLU A 170 -1.87 -16.64 -12.11
CA GLU A 170 -1.25 -15.32 -12.00
C GLU A 170 -2.07 -14.24 -12.71
N ASP A 171 -2.51 -14.50 -13.94
CA ASP A 171 -3.29 -13.55 -14.74
C ASP A 171 -4.63 -13.24 -14.08
N LYS A 172 -5.32 -14.27 -13.56
CA LYS A 172 -6.58 -14.10 -12.81
C LYS A 172 -6.37 -13.32 -11.51
N ALA A 173 -5.31 -13.61 -10.76
CA ALA A 173 -4.99 -12.89 -9.52
C ALA A 173 -4.68 -11.41 -9.80
N ILE A 174 -3.87 -11.12 -10.84
CA ILE A 174 -3.56 -9.75 -11.27
C ILE A 174 -4.84 -9.01 -11.67
N ALA A 175 -5.69 -9.63 -12.51
CA ALA A 175 -6.92 -9.01 -12.95
C ALA A 175 -7.87 -8.68 -11.78
N ALA A 176 -7.97 -9.58 -10.80
CA ALA A 176 -8.81 -9.37 -9.62
C ALA A 176 -8.24 -8.32 -8.64
N MET A 177 -6.91 -8.24 -8.51
CA MET A 177 -6.24 -7.28 -7.63
C MET A 177 -6.09 -5.88 -8.24
N ARG A 178 -6.14 -5.75 -9.57
CA ARG A 178 -5.99 -4.47 -10.28
C ARG A 178 -7.21 -4.16 -11.17
N PRO A 179 -8.45 -4.10 -10.63
CA PRO A 179 -9.65 -3.96 -11.45
C PRO A 179 -9.87 -2.53 -11.96
N SER A 180 -9.27 -1.51 -11.35
CA SER A 180 -9.37 -0.13 -11.83
C SER A 180 -8.48 0.11 -13.03
N LYS A 181 -9.09 0.11 -14.21
CA LYS A 181 -8.42 0.45 -15.47
C LYS A 181 -7.84 1.87 -15.41
N THR A 182 -8.59 2.82 -14.85
CA THR A 182 -8.14 4.21 -14.75
C THR A 182 -6.88 4.31 -13.90
N PHE A 183 -6.84 3.65 -12.74
CA PHE A 183 -5.66 3.69 -11.89
C PHE A 183 -4.45 3.02 -12.53
N ASN A 184 -4.65 1.88 -13.19
CA ASN A 184 -3.58 1.18 -13.91
C ASN A 184 -2.96 2.04 -15.01
N GLU A 185 -3.78 2.69 -15.84
CA GLU A 185 -3.30 3.56 -16.92
C GLU A 185 -2.48 4.75 -16.39
N LEU A 186 -2.88 5.33 -15.25
CA LEU A 186 -2.13 6.42 -14.61
C LEU A 186 -0.78 5.94 -14.05
N LEU A 187 -0.74 4.76 -13.44
CA LEU A 187 0.52 4.17 -12.93
C LEU A 187 1.47 3.83 -14.08
N ASP A 188 0.96 3.29 -15.19
CA ASP A 188 1.78 2.96 -16.35
C ASP A 188 2.32 4.21 -17.06
N ALA A 189 1.56 5.32 -17.08
CA ALA A 189 2.03 6.59 -17.63
C ALA A 189 3.15 7.26 -16.81
N MET A 190 3.36 6.84 -15.56
CA MET A 190 4.40 7.37 -14.68
C MET A 190 5.76 6.64 -14.81
N ARG A 191 5.75 5.44 -15.40
CA ARG A 191 6.95 4.61 -15.61
C ARG A 191 7.90 5.25 -16.61
#